data_AF-A0ABD5R8Q8-F1
#
_entry.id   AF-A0ABD5R8Q8-F1
#
_cell.length_a   1.000
_cell.length_b   1.000
_cell.length_c   1.000
_cell.angle_alpha   90.00
_cell.angle_beta   90.00
_cell.angle_gamma   90.00
#
_symmetry.space_group_name_H-M   'P 1'
#
loop_
_entity.id
_entity.type
_entity.pdbx_description
1 polymer ?
#
loop_
_entity_poly.entity_id
_entity_poly.type
_entity_poly.pdbx_seq_one_letter_code
_entity_poly.pdbx_strand_id
1 'polypeptide(L)'
;MSRFSLPDWLTFRRFAGVTTGMTTLLVMLGVYTSATGAGLACMAQWPLCDNGLLPQTIPSFIEWFHRLWAMITGFFIAGTALWALRSAVQRRVKVAFTAAVVLLPLQISIGAVTVTLNGLLPGGYTPLTHGAHLFTALSIFTALTLGTVFAYDGRFRTDPTTRAKKALGVALAALVVSLLSSRMVTLVAYDPTMQAVFYGATLLAYAGLLTAAVWVGRTARATLRYATLPAVALVFLHLALGRDLVYYDDTVLLVNLAVVGLAGLLTAGLAVVVGRSETDASRTRGVTSGD
;
A
#
# COMPACT_ATOMS: atom_id res chain seq x y z
N MET A 1 -14.43 25.01 -28.53
CA MET A 1 -13.81 23.82 -27.92
C MET A 1 -14.86 23.09 -27.10
N SER A 2 -15.38 21.97 -27.62
CA SER A 2 -16.34 21.13 -26.93
C SER A 2 -15.71 20.62 -25.63
N ARG A 3 -16.27 21.02 -24.48
CA ARG A 3 -15.91 20.39 -23.20
C ARG A 3 -16.39 18.95 -23.29
N PHE A 4 -15.47 18.00 -23.47
CA PHE A 4 -15.76 16.60 -23.22
C PHE A 4 -16.25 16.51 -21.77
N SER A 5 -17.56 16.34 -21.59
CA SER A 5 -18.14 16.01 -20.29
C SER A 5 -17.73 14.58 -19.97
N LEU A 6 -16.91 14.42 -18.93
CA LEU A 6 -16.57 13.09 -18.45
C LEU A 6 -17.86 12.38 -17.98
N PRO A 7 -17.97 11.05 -18.15
CA PRO A 7 -19.10 10.31 -17.63
C PRO A 7 -19.27 10.50 -16.11
N ASP A 8 -20.50 10.52 -15.62
CA ASP A 8 -20.81 10.74 -14.19
C ASP A 8 -20.14 9.74 -13.24
N TRP A 9 -19.81 8.55 -13.74
CA TRP A 9 -19.12 7.53 -12.96
C TRP A 9 -17.63 7.83 -12.75
N LEU A 10 -17.01 8.64 -13.61
CA LEU A 10 -15.59 8.96 -13.60
C LEU A 10 -15.34 10.26 -12.82
N THR A 11 -15.29 10.13 -11.50
CA THR A 11 -14.93 11.24 -10.60
C THR A 11 -13.46 11.17 -10.23
N PHE A 12 -12.82 12.33 -9.98
CA PHE A 12 -11.44 12.42 -9.50
C PHE A 12 -11.13 11.46 -8.34
N ARG A 13 -12.07 11.34 -7.39
CA ARG A 13 -11.91 10.51 -6.19
C ARG A 13 -11.90 9.01 -6.51
N ARG A 14 -12.79 8.58 -7.41
CA ARG A 14 -12.82 7.20 -7.90
C ARG A 14 -11.57 6.89 -8.70
N PHE A 15 -11.12 7.82 -9.54
CA PHE A 15 -9.87 7.67 -10.29
C PHE A 15 -8.67 7.51 -9.34
N ALA A 16 -8.54 8.36 -8.32
CA ALA A 16 -7.50 8.24 -7.29
C ALA A 16 -7.56 6.90 -6.52
N GLY A 17 -8.77 6.44 -6.17
CA GLY A 17 -8.98 5.14 -5.56
C GLY A 17 -8.55 3.98 -6.46
N VAL A 18 -8.90 4.03 -7.75
CA VAL A 18 -8.46 3.06 -8.76
C VAL A 18 -6.94 3.06 -8.90
N THR A 19 -6.30 4.24 -9.00
CA THR A 19 -4.83 4.35 -9.06
C THR A 19 -4.15 3.73 -7.84
N THR A 20 -4.70 3.95 -6.64
CA THR A 20 -4.19 3.35 -5.40
C THR A 20 -4.31 1.82 -5.45
N GLY A 21 -5.47 1.29 -5.88
CA GLY A 21 -5.68 -0.15 -6.05
C GLY A 21 -4.79 -0.79 -7.12
N MET A 22 -4.57 -0.11 -8.25
CA MET A 22 -3.63 -0.55 -9.29
C MET A 22 -2.20 -0.61 -8.77
N THR A 23 -1.82 0.32 -7.90
CA THR A 23 -0.50 0.33 -7.24
C THR A 23 -0.37 -0.83 -6.25
N THR A 24 -1.42 -1.20 -5.51
CA THR A 24 -1.41 -2.43 -4.70
C THR A 24 -1.14 -3.66 -5.56
N LEU A 25 -1.86 -3.81 -6.68
CA LEU A 25 -1.63 -4.93 -7.61
C LEU A 25 -0.22 -4.88 -8.21
N LEU A 26 0.30 -3.70 -8.54
CA LEU A 26 1.66 -3.55 -9.04
C LEU A 26 2.71 -4.08 -8.06
N VAL A 27 2.57 -3.77 -6.76
CA VAL A 27 3.49 -4.29 -5.74
C VAL A 27 3.36 -5.80 -5.62
N MET A 28 2.14 -6.35 -5.64
CA MET A 28 1.92 -7.80 -5.62
C MET A 28 2.57 -8.50 -6.82
N LEU A 29 2.43 -7.95 -8.03
CA LEU A 29 3.08 -8.46 -9.24
C LEU A 29 4.62 -8.41 -9.14
N GLY A 30 5.17 -7.35 -8.55
CA GLY A 30 6.62 -7.24 -8.32
C GLY A 30 7.15 -8.29 -7.35
N VAL A 31 6.42 -8.53 -6.26
CA VAL A 31 6.73 -9.60 -5.29
C VAL A 31 6.65 -10.96 -5.98
N TYR A 32 5.58 -11.22 -6.73
CA TYR A 32 5.41 -12.46 -7.48
C TYR A 32 6.58 -12.70 -8.46
N THR A 33 6.94 -11.67 -9.24
CA THR A 33 8.06 -11.73 -10.21
C THR A 33 9.38 -12.09 -9.53
N SER A 34 9.67 -11.49 -8.38
CA SER A 34 10.87 -11.83 -7.61
C SER A 34 10.80 -13.25 -7.05
N ALA A 35 9.64 -13.67 -6.55
CA ALA A 35 9.46 -14.96 -5.89
C ALA A 35 9.54 -16.13 -6.88
N THR A 36 9.13 -15.93 -8.14
CA THR A 36 9.31 -16.92 -9.21
C THR A 36 10.73 -16.94 -9.78
N GLY A 37 11.65 -16.10 -9.29
CA GLY A 37 12.99 -15.95 -9.85
C GLY A 37 13.04 -15.27 -11.23
N ALA A 38 11.93 -14.66 -11.67
CA ALA A 38 11.80 -14.08 -13.00
C ALA A 38 12.41 -12.67 -13.11
N GLY A 39 12.90 -12.07 -12.03
CA GLY A 39 13.37 -10.67 -12.00
C GLY A 39 14.58 -10.33 -12.88
N LEU A 40 15.18 -11.31 -13.57
CA LEU A 40 16.28 -11.13 -14.53
C LEU A 40 16.05 -11.91 -15.84
N ALA A 41 14.82 -12.36 -16.08
CA ALA A 41 14.49 -13.22 -17.21
C ALA A 41 14.51 -12.49 -18.56
N CYS A 42 14.38 -11.17 -18.59
CA CYS A 42 14.48 -10.32 -19.79
C CYS A 42 15.94 -10.03 -20.22
N MET A 43 16.90 -10.90 -19.88
CA MET A 43 18.31 -10.83 -20.30
C MET A 43 19.00 -9.48 -20.03
N ALA A 44 18.74 -8.88 -18.86
CA ALA A 44 19.27 -7.56 -18.46
C ALA A 44 18.93 -6.41 -19.43
N GLN A 45 17.89 -6.58 -20.26
CA GLN A 45 17.41 -5.53 -21.14
C GLN A 45 16.31 -4.73 -20.44
N TRP A 46 16.34 -3.41 -20.63
CA TRP A 46 15.29 -2.50 -20.20
C TRP A 46 15.34 -1.26 -21.10
N PRO A 47 14.20 -0.75 -21.61
CA PRO A 47 12.83 -1.19 -21.35
C PRO A 47 12.39 -2.44 -22.13
N LEU A 48 13.22 -2.92 -23.07
CA LEU A 48 12.99 -4.10 -23.90
C LEU A 48 13.14 -5.43 -23.12
N CYS A 49 12.74 -6.53 -23.74
CA CYS A 49 12.83 -7.90 -23.21
C CYS A 49 13.14 -8.88 -24.35
N ASP A 50 14.09 -9.81 -24.15
CA ASP A 50 14.46 -10.84 -25.12
C ASP A 50 14.84 -10.32 -26.53
N ASN A 51 15.67 -9.27 -26.61
CA ASN A 51 16.08 -8.59 -27.85
C ASN A 51 14.93 -7.92 -28.62
N GLY A 52 13.76 -7.76 -28.01
CA GLY A 52 12.59 -7.15 -28.64
C GLY A 52 11.62 -6.54 -27.62
N LEU A 53 10.38 -6.30 -28.08
CA LEU A 53 9.32 -5.77 -27.21
C LEU A 53 8.55 -6.87 -26.47
N LEU A 54 8.54 -8.11 -27.00
CA LEU A 54 7.71 -9.20 -26.51
C LEU A 54 8.55 -10.33 -25.91
N PRO A 55 8.10 -10.91 -24.78
CA PRO A 55 8.79 -12.01 -24.13
C PRO A 55 8.72 -13.30 -24.95
N GLN A 56 9.76 -14.13 -24.85
CA GLN A 56 9.90 -15.40 -25.57
C GLN A 56 9.70 -16.63 -24.67
N THR A 57 9.68 -16.45 -23.34
CA THR A 57 9.56 -17.53 -22.36
C THR A 57 8.56 -17.17 -21.26
N ILE A 58 8.11 -18.16 -20.48
CA ILE A 58 7.23 -17.91 -19.33
C ILE A 58 7.90 -17.03 -18.26
N PRO A 59 9.17 -17.27 -17.84
CA PRO A 59 9.85 -16.37 -16.91
C PRO A 59 9.96 -14.93 -17.44
N SER A 60 10.33 -14.75 -18.71
CA SER A 60 10.43 -13.40 -19.29
C SER A 60 9.07 -12.73 -19.45
N PHE A 61 7.99 -13.50 -19.67
CA PHE A 61 6.62 -12.98 -19.65
C PHE A 61 6.22 -12.43 -18.28
N ILE A 62 6.56 -13.11 -17.19
CA ILE A 62 6.25 -12.64 -15.83
C ILE A 62 6.92 -11.28 -15.57
N GLU A 63 8.20 -11.16 -15.88
CA GLU A 63 8.94 -9.90 -15.71
C GLU A 63 8.39 -8.78 -16.61
N TRP A 64 8.18 -9.10 -17.89
CA TRP A 64 7.62 -8.18 -18.86
C TRP A 64 6.23 -7.67 -18.46
N PHE A 65 5.36 -8.55 -17.96
CA PHE A 65 4.01 -8.18 -17.54
C PHE A 65 4.03 -7.26 -16.33
N HIS A 66 4.92 -7.50 -15.35
CA HIS A 66 5.14 -6.58 -14.25
C HIS A 66 5.54 -5.18 -14.76
N ARG A 67 6.48 -5.09 -15.72
CA ARG A 67 6.93 -3.83 -16.33
C ARG A 67 5.80 -3.13 -17.11
N LEU A 68 4.99 -3.87 -17.87
CA LEU A 68 3.82 -3.33 -18.57
C LEU A 68 2.82 -2.73 -17.56
N TRP A 69 2.49 -3.48 -16.52
CA TRP A 69 1.58 -3.00 -15.47
C TRP A 69 2.14 -1.78 -14.72
N ALA A 70 3.47 -1.74 -14.52
CA ALA A 70 4.16 -0.60 -13.93
C ALA A 70 4.01 0.66 -14.80
N MET A 71 4.18 0.53 -16.11
CA MET A 71 4.00 1.63 -17.06
C MET A 71 2.57 2.17 -17.05
N ILE A 72 1.57 1.28 -17.15
CA ILE A 72 0.15 1.66 -17.10
C ILE A 72 -0.16 2.38 -15.78
N THR A 73 0.25 1.80 -14.65
CA THR A 73 0.04 2.39 -13.32
C THR A 73 0.76 3.74 -13.18
N GLY A 74 1.96 3.89 -13.74
CA GLY A 74 2.70 5.15 -13.77
C GLY A 74 1.94 6.27 -14.47
N PHE A 75 1.29 5.98 -15.61
CA PHE A 75 0.41 6.94 -16.27
C PHE A 75 -0.82 7.30 -15.43
N PHE A 76 -1.40 6.36 -14.70
CA PHE A 76 -2.49 6.64 -13.76
C PHE A 76 -2.05 7.52 -12.59
N ILE A 77 -0.84 7.32 -12.05
CA ILE A 77 -0.25 8.17 -11.01
C ILE A 77 -0.06 9.60 -11.55
N ALA A 78 0.57 9.74 -12.72
CA ALA A 78 0.78 11.03 -13.36
C ALA A 78 -0.55 11.74 -13.68
N GLY A 79 -1.53 11.01 -14.23
CA GLY A 79 -2.87 11.51 -14.50
C GLY A 79 -3.60 11.98 -13.24
N THR A 80 -3.49 11.24 -12.14
CA THR A 80 -4.11 11.61 -10.86
C THR A 80 -3.49 12.88 -10.30
N ALA A 81 -2.16 12.99 -10.32
CA ALA A 81 -1.45 14.19 -9.89
C ALA A 81 -1.83 15.41 -10.74
N LEU A 82 -1.85 15.25 -12.07
CA LEU A 82 -2.24 16.32 -12.99
C LEU A 82 -3.70 16.76 -12.78
N TRP A 83 -4.61 15.82 -12.60
CA TRP A 83 -6.01 16.12 -12.31
C TRP A 83 -6.17 16.83 -10.96
N ALA A 84 -5.44 16.40 -9.93
CA ALA A 84 -5.44 17.06 -8.63
C ALA A 84 -4.94 18.52 -8.73
N LEU A 85 -3.86 18.77 -9.48
CA LEU A 85 -3.29 20.11 -9.66
C LEU A 85 -4.28 21.07 -10.34
N ARG A 86 -5.03 20.58 -11.34
CA ARG A 86 -6.04 21.35 -12.08
C ARG A 86 -7.40 21.46 -11.39
N SER A 87 -7.64 20.69 -10.34
CA SER A 87 -8.91 20.69 -9.61
C SER A 87 -8.89 21.67 -8.44
N ALA A 88 -10.08 22.16 -8.06
CA ALA A 88 -10.32 22.89 -6.82
C ALA A 88 -10.37 21.94 -5.62
N VAL A 89 -9.26 21.26 -5.33
CA VAL A 89 -9.08 20.37 -4.18
C VAL A 89 -8.12 20.98 -3.16
N GLN A 90 -8.20 20.49 -1.92
CA GLN A 90 -7.38 20.98 -0.82
C GLN A 90 -5.87 20.80 -1.09
N ARG A 91 -5.04 21.73 -0.59
CA ARG A 91 -3.58 21.72 -0.81
C ARG A 91 -2.93 20.38 -0.46
N ARG A 92 -3.32 19.75 0.64
CA ARG A 92 -2.80 18.43 1.06
C ARG A 92 -3.05 17.31 0.06
N VAL A 93 -4.15 17.36 -0.70
CA VAL A 93 -4.45 16.40 -1.77
C VAL A 93 -3.45 16.59 -2.91
N LYS A 94 -3.20 17.84 -3.31
CA LYS A 94 -2.22 18.18 -4.34
C LYS A 94 -0.82 17.74 -3.93
N VAL A 95 -0.38 18.09 -2.72
CA VAL A 95 0.94 17.72 -2.19
C VAL A 95 1.13 16.19 -2.18
N ALA A 96 0.13 15.43 -1.72
CA ALA A 96 0.22 13.97 -1.69
C ALA A 96 0.40 13.36 -3.08
N PHE A 97 -0.45 13.71 -4.06
CA PHE A 97 -0.31 13.18 -5.42
C PHE A 97 0.93 13.72 -6.16
N THR A 98 1.36 14.95 -5.87
CA THR A 98 2.62 15.49 -6.39
C THR A 98 3.82 14.73 -5.82
N ALA A 99 3.84 14.40 -4.53
CA ALA A 99 4.90 13.58 -3.95
C ALA A 99 4.97 12.20 -4.62
N ALA A 100 3.82 11.55 -4.86
CA ALA A 100 3.76 10.27 -5.56
C ALA A 100 4.38 10.32 -6.96
N VAL A 101 4.03 11.34 -7.78
CA VAL A 101 4.59 11.46 -9.15
C VAL A 101 6.05 11.90 -9.17
N VAL A 102 6.52 12.67 -8.18
CA VAL A 102 7.93 13.06 -8.06
C VAL A 102 8.81 11.88 -7.65
N LEU A 103 8.29 10.96 -6.82
CA LEU A 103 9.00 9.73 -6.44
C LEU A 103 8.99 8.66 -7.54
N LEU A 104 8.06 8.75 -8.51
CA LEU A 104 7.93 7.75 -9.57
C LEU A 104 9.19 7.59 -10.44
N PRO A 105 9.88 8.66 -10.89
CA PRO A 105 11.17 8.52 -11.57
C PRO A 105 12.22 7.77 -10.75
N LEU A 106 12.28 8.01 -9.42
CA LEU A 106 13.19 7.28 -8.55
C LEU A 106 12.84 5.79 -8.50
N GLN A 107 11.55 5.45 -8.38
CA GLN A 107 11.07 4.07 -8.43
C GLN A 107 11.48 3.36 -9.74
N ILE A 108 11.26 4.03 -10.88
CA ILE A 108 11.58 3.50 -12.21
C ILE A 108 13.09 3.28 -12.34
N SER A 109 13.91 4.25 -11.92
CA SER A 109 15.36 4.15 -11.98
C SER A 109 15.90 3.01 -11.11
N ILE A 110 15.43 2.87 -9.86
CA ILE A 110 15.85 1.77 -9.00
C ILE A 110 15.49 0.41 -9.63
N GLY A 111 14.26 0.26 -10.16
CA GLY A 111 13.83 -0.96 -10.82
C GLY A 111 14.63 -1.29 -12.08
N ALA A 112 14.92 -0.29 -12.92
CA ALA A 112 15.76 -0.44 -14.11
C ALA A 112 17.19 -0.83 -13.73
N VAL A 113 17.76 -0.23 -12.69
CA VAL A 113 19.09 -0.57 -12.17
C VAL A 113 19.15 -2.02 -11.68
N THR A 114 18.13 -2.47 -10.93
CA THR A 114 18.05 -3.85 -10.43
C THR A 114 18.17 -4.89 -11.54
N VAL A 115 17.60 -4.63 -12.72
CA VAL A 115 17.56 -5.58 -13.83
C VAL A 115 18.69 -5.39 -14.85
N THR A 116 19.15 -4.16 -15.10
CA THR A 116 20.17 -3.85 -16.13
C THR A 116 21.59 -3.87 -15.60
N LEU A 117 21.84 -3.28 -14.43
CA LEU A 117 23.19 -3.10 -13.91
C LEU A 117 23.71 -4.32 -13.15
N ASN A 118 22.88 -5.35 -12.95
CA ASN A 118 23.38 -6.62 -12.43
C ASN A 118 24.40 -7.29 -13.39
N GLY A 119 24.44 -6.88 -14.66
CA GLY A 119 25.48 -7.28 -15.62
C GLY A 119 26.75 -6.40 -15.64
N LEU A 120 26.76 -5.24 -14.98
CA LEU A 120 27.83 -4.22 -15.07
C LEU A 120 28.45 -3.84 -13.71
N LEU A 121 27.72 -3.96 -12.61
CA LEU A 121 28.18 -3.67 -11.25
C LEU A 121 27.94 -4.89 -10.35
N PRO A 122 28.97 -5.39 -9.63
CA PRO A 122 28.78 -6.41 -8.61
C PRO A 122 27.76 -5.93 -7.57
N GLY A 123 26.59 -6.57 -7.48
CA GLY A 123 25.56 -6.26 -6.48
C GLY A 123 24.33 -5.47 -6.97
N GLY A 124 24.08 -5.37 -8.28
CA GLY A 124 22.87 -4.73 -8.84
C GLY A 124 21.55 -5.41 -8.44
N TYR A 125 21.54 -6.74 -8.29
CA TYR A 125 20.40 -7.52 -7.78
C TYR A 125 20.69 -8.01 -6.36
N THR A 126 20.55 -7.12 -5.38
CA THR A 126 20.84 -7.40 -3.97
C THR A 126 19.62 -7.18 -3.07
N PRO A 127 19.61 -7.78 -1.86
CA PRO A 127 18.62 -7.47 -0.84
C PRO A 127 18.46 -5.96 -0.61
N LEU A 128 19.55 -5.20 -0.66
CA LEU A 128 19.51 -3.74 -0.53
C LEU A 128 18.71 -3.06 -1.66
N THR A 129 18.97 -3.41 -2.93
CA THR A 129 18.22 -2.84 -4.06
C THR A 129 16.74 -3.23 -4.02
N HIS A 130 16.41 -4.47 -3.61
CA HIS A 130 15.04 -4.89 -3.38
C HIS A 130 14.36 -4.09 -2.26
N GLY A 131 15.09 -3.84 -1.16
CA GLY A 131 14.63 -3.01 -0.07
C GLY A 131 14.39 -1.57 -0.49
N ALA A 132 15.32 -0.96 -1.24
CA ALA A 132 15.19 0.39 -1.77
C ALA A 132 14.02 0.54 -2.76
N HIS A 133 13.83 -0.46 -3.63
CA HIS A 133 12.71 -0.52 -4.57
C HIS A 133 11.37 -0.64 -3.85
N LEU A 134 11.27 -1.52 -2.83
CA LEU A 134 10.07 -1.68 -2.02
C LEU A 134 9.78 -0.43 -1.17
N PHE A 135 10.80 0.17 -0.56
CA PHE A 135 10.67 1.36 0.27
C PHE A 135 10.14 2.57 -0.52
N THR A 136 10.71 2.80 -1.71
CA THR A 136 10.25 3.86 -2.61
C THR A 136 8.82 3.59 -3.08
N ALA A 137 8.48 2.33 -3.40
CA ALA A 137 7.12 1.94 -3.78
C ALA A 137 6.12 2.18 -2.64
N LEU A 138 6.50 1.87 -1.40
CA LEU A 138 5.68 2.07 -0.23
C LEU A 138 5.50 3.56 0.11
N SER A 139 6.50 4.39 -0.17
CA SER A 139 6.40 5.85 -0.05
C SER A 139 5.41 6.43 -1.06
N ILE A 140 5.44 5.96 -2.31
CA ILE A 140 4.44 6.29 -3.34
C ILE A 140 3.05 5.82 -2.89
N PHE A 141 2.93 4.57 -2.46
CA PHE A 141 1.66 3.99 -2.00
C PHE A 141 1.07 4.74 -0.80
N THR A 142 1.90 5.17 0.15
CA THR A 142 1.51 6.01 1.29
C THR A 142 0.94 7.33 0.81
N ALA A 143 1.64 8.00 -0.11
CA ALA A 143 1.20 9.27 -0.67
C ALA A 143 -0.13 9.13 -1.45
N LEU A 144 -0.29 8.07 -2.24
CA LEU A 144 -1.53 7.78 -2.97
C LEU A 144 -2.70 7.47 -2.01
N THR A 145 -2.45 6.66 -0.98
CA THR A 145 -3.45 6.31 0.03
C THR A 145 -3.93 7.56 0.78
N LEU A 146 -3.00 8.36 1.30
CA LEU A 146 -3.34 9.60 2.01
C LEU A 146 -4.04 10.60 1.08
N GLY A 147 -3.52 10.80 -0.14
CA GLY A 147 -4.14 11.66 -1.15
C GLY A 147 -5.57 11.25 -1.46
N THR A 148 -5.81 9.94 -1.60
CA THR A 148 -7.14 9.37 -1.84
C THR A 148 -8.06 9.62 -0.65
N VAL A 149 -7.63 9.30 0.58
CA VAL A 149 -8.45 9.54 1.79
C VAL A 149 -8.79 11.02 1.93
N PHE A 150 -7.81 11.92 1.74
CA PHE A 150 -8.03 13.37 1.80
C PHE A 150 -8.97 13.86 0.70
N ALA A 151 -8.95 13.28 -0.49
CA ALA A 151 -9.85 13.65 -1.59
C ALA A 151 -11.33 13.37 -1.28
N TYR A 152 -11.61 12.38 -0.41
CA TYR A 152 -12.96 12.06 0.04
C TYR A 152 -13.42 12.88 1.27
N ASP A 153 -12.58 13.73 1.84
CA ASP A 153 -12.95 14.56 2.98
C ASP A 153 -14.17 15.45 2.69
N GLY A 154 -15.07 15.54 3.68
CA GLY A 154 -16.31 16.32 3.56
C GLY A 154 -17.38 15.69 2.66
N ARG A 155 -17.15 14.47 2.13
CA ARG A 155 -18.10 13.76 1.25
C ARG A 155 -18.67 12.49 1.89
N PHE A 156 -18.21 12.15 3.08
CA PHE A 156 -18.70 10.99 3.82
C PHE A 156 -20.02 11.32 4.51
N ARG A 157 -21.03 10.45 4.33
CA ARG A 157 -22.30 10.52 5.05
C ARG A 157 -22.20 9.96 6.47
N THR A 158 -21.27 9.04 6.70
CA THR A 158 -21.06 8.37 7.97
C THR A 158 -20.14 9.17 8.90
N ASP A 159 -20.38 9.05 10.20
CA ASP A 159 -19.59 9.73 11.21
C ASP A 159 -18.12 9.26 11.20
N PRO A 160 -17.17 10.11 11.63
CA PRO A 160 -15.75 9.75 11.66
C PRO A 160 -15.41 8.53 12.51
N THR A 161 -16.13 8.30 13.61
CA THR A 161 -15.87 7.21 14.56
C THR A 161 -16.21 5.86 13.93
N THR A 162 -17.40 5.71 13.33
CA THR A 162 -17.81 4.51 12.59
C THR A 162 -16.85 4.21 11.45
N ARG A 163 -16.42 5.24 10.72
CA ARG A 163 -15.45 5.08 9.63
C ARG A 163 -14.10 4.59 10.14
N ALA A 164 -13.59 5.20 11.21
CA ALA A 164 -12.34 4.78 11.86
C ALA A 164 -12.42 3.31 12.33
N LYS A 165 -13.53 2.91 12.98
CA LYS A 165 -13.75 1.51 13.40
C LYS A 165 -13.74 0.55 12.22
N LYS A 166 -14.42 0.89 11.11
CA LYS A 166 -14.39 0.08 9.89
C LYS A 166 -12.98 -0.05 9.32
N ALA A 167 -12.22 1.04 9.27
CA ALA A 167 -10.83 1.00 8.80
C ALA A 167 -9.94 0.13 9.69
N LEU A 168 -10.08 0.22 11.01
CA LEU A 168 -9.37 -0.62 11.98
C LEU A 168 -9.78 -2.10 11.85
N GLY A 169 -11.07 -2.39 11.65
CA GLY A 169 -11.58 -3.74 11.43
C GLY A 169 -11.05 -4.36 10.14
N VAL A 170 -11.02 -3.59 9.04
CA VAL A 170 -10.39 -4.02 7.78
C VAL A 170 -8.89 -4.27 7.99
N ALA A 171 -8.19 -3.41 8.73
CA ALA A 171 -6.78 -3.60 9.01
C ALA A 171 -6.52 -4.90 9.82
N LEU A 172 -7.34 -5.19 10.84
CA LEU A 172 -7.24 -6.43 11.60
C LEU A 172 -7.48 -7.67 10.74
N ALA A 173 -8.55 -7.66 9.94
CA ALA A 173 -8.84 -8.78 9.03
C ALA A 173 -7.69 -9.00 8.05
N ALA A 174 -7.14 -7.92 7.50
CA ALA A 174 -6.01 -7.97 6.58
C ALA A 174 -4.71 -8.45 7.26
N LEU A 175 -4.47 -8.12 8.54
CA LEU A 175 -3.34 -8.66 9.31
C LEU A 175 -3.48 -10.17 9.55
N VAL A 176 -4.70 -10.67 9.76
CA VAL A 176 -4.94 -12.12 9.86
C VAL A 176 -4.65 -12.81 8.54
N VAL A 177 -5.15 -12.28 7.41
CA VAL A 177 -4.85 -12.84 6.08
C VAL A 177 -3.34 -12.80 5.79
N SER A 178 -2.68 -11.70 6.14
CA SER A 178 -1.22 -11.56 6.05
C SER A 178 -0.52 -12.66 6.85
N LEU A 179 -0.85 -12.82 8.14
CA LEU A 179 -0.27 -13.86 8.98
C LEU A 179 -0.48 -15.26 8.37
N LEU A 180 -1.72 -15.58 7.95
CA LEU A 180 -2.08 -16.88 7.37
C LEU A 180 -1.41 -17.19 6.03
N SER A 181 -1.02 -16.16 5.27
CA SER A 181 -0.31 -16.31 3.99
C SER A 181 1.21 -16.19 4.10
N SER A 182 1.71 -15.96 5.33
CA SER A 182 3.13 -15.83 5.60
C SER A 182 3.80 -17.20 5.82
N ARG A 183 5.13 -17.23 5.68
CA ARG A 183 5.96 -18.38 6.11
C ARG A 183 6.01 -18.63 7.62
N MET A 184 5.38 -17.79 8.45
CA MET A 184 5.43 -17.91 9.91
C MET A 184 4.46 -18.95 10.46
N VAL A 185 3.30 -19.13 9.80
CA VAL A 185 2.32 -20.14 10.17
C VAL A 185 2.30 -21.15 9.03
N THR A 186 2.89 -22.32 9.25
CA THR A 186 3.13 -23.35 8.22
C THR A 186 1.85 -24.06 7.72
N LEU A 187 0.71 -23.36 7.77
CA LEU A 187 -0.62 -23.82 7.35
C LEU A 187 -0.73 -23.97 5.82
N VAL A 188 0.02 -23.17 5.08
CA VAL A 188 0.03 -23.12 3.61
C VAL A 188 1.47 -23.05 3.10
N ALA A 189 1.72 -23.59 1.91
CA ALA A 189 3.02 -23.47 1.27
C ALA A 189 3.32 -21.99 0.96
N TYR A 190 4.51 -21.51 1.31
CA TYR A 190 4.92 -20.13 1.04
C TYR A 190 5.45 -19.97 -0.40
N ASP A 191 4.62 -20.35 -1.37
CA ASP A 191 4.91 -20.24 -2.80
C ASP A 191 4.76 -18.79 -3.31
N PRO A 192 5.20 -18.45 -4.54
CA PRO A 192 5.14 -17.09 -5.08
C PRO A 192 3.77 -16.41 -4.99
N THR A 193 2.69 -17.18 -5.11
CA THR A 193 1.31 -16.69 -4.98
C THR A 193 1.03 -16.26 -3.55
N MET A 194 1.39 -17.10 -2.57
CA MET A 194 1.22 -16.79 -1.16
C MET A 194 2.08 -15.62 -0.71
N GLN A 195 3.28 -15.44 -1.28
CA GLN A 195 4.07 -14.22 -1.09
C GLN A 195 3.32 -12.97 -1.59
N ALA A 196 2.74 -13.02 -2.79
CA ALA A 196 1.96 -11.91 -3.32
C ALA A 196 0.72 -11.60 -2.46
N VAL A 197 0.01 -12.63 -1.98
CA VAL A 197 -1.13 -12.48 -1.06
C VAL A 197 -0.70 -11.88 0.27
N PHE A 198 0.41 -12.34 0.85
CA PHE A 198 1.00 -11.80 2.07
C PHE A 198 1.27 -10.29 1.94
N TYR A 199 1.93 -9.87 0.87
CA TYR A 199 2.21 -8.45 0.64
C TYR A 199 0.94 -7.64 0.34
N GLY A 200 0.00 -8.18 -0.44
CA GLY A 200 -1.27 -7.53 -0.73
C GLY A 200 -2.11 -7.28 0.52
N ALA A 201 -2.25 -8.31 1.37
CA ALA A 201 -2.95 -8.22 2.64
C ALA A 201 -2.26 -7.24 3.61
N THR A 202 -0.93 -7.28 3.67
CA THR A 202 -0.19 -6.36 4.53
C THR A 202 -0.28 -4.89 4.05
N LEU A 203 -0.28 -4.64 2.75
CA LEU A 203 -0.54 -3.31 2.18
C LEU A 203 -1.96 -2.83 2.47
N LEU A 204 -2.95 -3.71 2.44
CA LEU A 204 -4.33 -3.39 2.81
C LEU A 204 -4.42 -3.03 4.30
N ALA A 205 -3.73 -3.78 5.17
CA ALA A 205 -3.63 -3.46 6.60
C ALA A 205 -2.97 -2.08 6.82
N TYR A 206 -1.87 -1.84 6.13
CA TYR A 206 -1.13 -0.57 6.17
C TYR A 206 -2.02 0.61 5.72
N ALA A 207 -2.71 0.49 4.58
CA ALA A 207 -3.62 1.51 4.09
C ALA A 207 -4.82 1.72 5.02
N GLY A 208 -5.35 0.64 5.61
CA GLY A 208 -6.41 0.69 6.62
C GLY A 208 -5.98 1.47 7.86
N LEU A 209 -4.77 1.25 8.36
CA LEU A 209 -4.20 1.98 9.50
C LEU A 209 -3.93 3.46 9.19
N LEU A 210 -3.37 3.79 8.02
CA LEU A 210 -3.23 5.18 7.58
C LEU A 210 -4.59 5.89 7.50
N THR A 211 -5.59 5.21 6.96
CA THR A 211 -6.96 5.72 6.86
C THR A 211 -7.57 5.93 8.24
N ALA A 212 -7.38 4.97 9.16
CA ALA A 212 -7.79 5.08 10.54
C ALA A 212 -7.12 6.26 11.25
N ALA A 213 -5.81 6.46 11.07
CA ALA A 213 -5.07 7.60 11.63
C ALA A 213 -5.70 8.94 11.23
N VAL A 214 -6.05 9.08 9.96
CA VAL A 214 -6.69 10.31 9.42
C VAL A 214 -8.07 10.51 10.02
N TRP A 215 -8.89 9.46 10.11
CA TRP A 215 -10.28 9.58 10.58
C TRP A 215 -10.41 9.67 12.10
N VAL A 216 -9.57 8.96 12.87
CA VAL A 216 -9.47 9.12 14.34
C VAL A 216 -9.13 10.57 14.68
N GLY A 217 -8.24 11.20 13.89
CA GLY A 217 -7.90 12.61 14.03
C GLY A 217 -9.07 13.59 13.81
N ARG A 218 -10.27 13.11 13.44
CA ARG A 218 -11.51 13.90 13.28
C ARG A 218 -12.60 13.50 14.26
N THR A 219 -12.30 12.62 15.19
CA THR A 219 -13.20 12.27 16.29
C THR A 219 -13.01 13.25 17.44
N ALA A 220 -13.88 13.17 18.46
CA ALA A 220 -13.73 13.93 19.70
C ALA A 220 -12.41 13.63 20.44
N ARG A 221 -11.79 12.48 20.16
CA ARG A 221 -10.51 12.05 20.75
C ARG A 221 -9.39 12.06 19.71
N ALA A 222 -9.22 13.19 19.03
CA ALA A 222 -8.27 13.34 17.93
C ALA A 222 -6.81 12.96 18.30
N THR A 223 -6.42 13.07 19.57
CA THR A 223 -5.09 12.67 20.07
C THR A 223 -4.83 11.16 19.96
N LEU A 224 -5.87 10.32 19.94
CA LEU A 224 -5.73 8.87 19.74
C LEU A 224 -5.13 8.52 18.37
N ARG A 225 -5.09 9.45 17.41
CA ARG A 225 -4.40 9.24 16.13
C ARG A 225 -2.92 8.91 16.34
N TYR A 226 -2.28 9.48 17.36
CA TYR A 226 -0.85 9.21 17.61
C TYR A 226 -0.61 7.76 18.03
N ALA A 227 -1.59 7.12 18.68
CA ALA A 227 -1.52 5.71 19.02
C ALA A 227 -1.68 4.79 17.79
N THR A 228 -2.13 5.30 16.64
CA THR A 228 -2.12 4.53 15.37
C THR A 228 -0.73 4.47 14.72
N LEU A 229 0.16 5.42 15.02
CA LEU A 229 1.47 5.52 14.38
C LEU A 229 2.39 4.33 14.70
N PRO A 230 2.47 3.84 15.95
CA PRO A 230 3.22 2.62 16.25
C PRO A 230 2.70 1.40 15.47
N ALA A 231 1.38 1.25 15.32
CA ALA A 231 0.80 0.16 14.53
C ALA A 231 1.20 0.27 13.05
N VAL A 232 1.14 1.48 12.45
CA VAL A 232 1.62 1.72 11.08
C VAL A 232 3.11 1.36 10.93
N ALA A 233 3.93 1.77 11.89
CA ALA A 233 5.38 1.49 11.88
C ALA A 233 5.67 -0.02 12.03
N LEU A 234 4.93 -0.73 12.87
CA LEU A 234 5.06 -2.18 13.01
C LEU A 234 4.63 -2.92 11.74
N VAL A 235 3.55 -2.50 11.08
CA VAL A 235 3.14 -3.09 9.80
C VAL A 235 4.16 -2.80 8.68
N PHE A 236 4.79 -1.62 8.69
CA PHE A 236 5.93 -1.33 7.81
C PHE A 236 7.11 -2.28 8.09
N LEU A 237 7.48 -2.46 9.36
CA LEU A 237 8.56 -3.35 9.76
C LEU A 237 8.25 -4.80 9.36
N HIS A 238 6.99 -5.22 9.49
CA HIS A 238 6.51 -6.52 9.06
C HIS A 238 6.70 -6.76 7.55
N LEU A 239 6.40 -5.76 6.70
CA LEU A 239 6.69 -5.81 5.25
C LEU A 239 8.19 -5.92 4.96
N ALA A 240 9.02 -5.18 5.70
CA ALA A 240 10.46 -5.14 5.50
C ALA A 240 11.13 -6.46 5.91
N LEU A 241 10.77 -7.02 7.07
CA LEU A 241 11.25 -8.34 7.53
C LEU A 241 10.78 -9.49 6.64
N GLY A 242 9.64 -9.32 5.96
CA GLY A 242 9.17 -10.27 4.95
C GLY A 242 9.99 -10.29 3.66
N ARG A 243 10.85 -9.27 3.40
CA ARG A 243 11.50 -9.07 2.08
C ARG A 243 12.89 -9.67 1.97
N ASP A 244 13.25 -10.65 2.80
CA ASP A 244 14.58 -11.29 2.82
C ASP A 244 15.74 -10.27 2.79
N LEU A 245 15.53 -9.09 3.40
CA LEU A 245 16.56 -8.05 3.54
C LEU A 245 17.69 -8.51 4.46
N VAL A 246 17.35 -9.44 5.36
CA VAL A 246 18.23 -10.14 6.28
C VAL A 246 18.02 -11.64 6.09
N TYR A 247 19.02 -12.43 6.46
CA TYR A 247 18.88 -13.88 6.47
C TYR A 247 17.73 -14.29 7.39
N TYR A 248 16.74 -15.01 6.85
CA TYR A 248 15.53 -15.33 7.58
C TYR A 248 15.71 -16.62 8.38
N ASP A 249 16.26 -16.48 9.59
CA ASP A 249 16.39 -17.54 10.58
C ASP A 249 15.21 -17.57 11.57
N ASP A 250 15.26 -18.49 12.53
CA ASP A 250 14.26 -18.63 13.59
C ASP A 250 14.11 -17.35 14.44
N THR A 251 15.19 -16.57 14.59
CA THR A 251 15.15 -15.29 15.31
C THR A 251 14.33 -14.27 14.54
N VAL A 252 14.60 -14.10 13.24
CA VAL A 252 13.84 -13.18 12.39
C VAL A 252 12.38 -13.61 12.27
N LEU A 253 12.11 -14.92 12.23
CA LEU A 253 10.75 -15.46 12.30
C LEU A 253 10.03 -15.02 13.58
N LEU A 254 10.63 -15.26 14.75
CA LEU A 254 10.05 -14.91 16.05
C LEU A 254 9.85 -13.39 16.18
N VAL A 255 10.83 -12.60 15.74
CA VAL A 255 10.72 -11.13 15.71
C VAL A 255 9.57 -10.69 14.82
N ASN A 256 9.45 -11.24 13.61
CA ASN A 256 8.38 -10.87 12.69
C ASN A 256 6.99 -11.26 13.24
N LEU A 257 6.89 -12.42 13.89
CA LEU A 257 5.67 -12.88 14.57
C LEU A 257 5.30 -11.94 15.73
N ALA A 258 6.27 -11.53 16.54
CA ALA A 258 6.05 -10.56 17.62
C ALA A 258 5.61 -9.19 17.08
N VAL A 259 6.21 -8.72 15.99
CA VAL A 259 5.88 -7.45 15.33
C VAL A 259 4.44 -7.44 14.83
N VAL A 260 4.02 -8.47 14.08
CA VAL A 260 2.63 -8.56 13.57
C VAL A 260 1.62 -8.78 14.71
N GLY A 261 1.99 -9.55 15.75
CA GLY A 261 1.19 -9.74 16.95
C GLY A 261 0.94 -8.44 17.70
N LEU A 262 1.99 -7.64 17.96
CA LEU A 262 1.87 -6.31 18.57
C LEU A 262 1.05 -5.35 17.70
N ALA A 263 1.27 -5.36 16.38
CA ALA A 263 0.47 -4.53 15.46
C ALA A 263 -1.02 -4.89 15.55
N GLY A 264 -1.36 -6.18 15.59
CA GLY A 264 -2.72 -6.68 15.77
C GLY A 264 -3.31 -6.24 17.11
N LEU A 265 -2.60 -6.43 18.22
CA LEU A 265 -3.06 -6.05 19.56
C LEU A 265 -3.31 -4.54 19.68
N LEU A 266 -2.39 -3.71 19.17
CA LEU A 266 -2.56 -2.25 19.16
C LEU A 266 -3.77 -1.84 18.31
N THR A 267 -3.94 -2.44 17.14
CA THR A 267 -5.07 -2.16 16.25
C THR A 267 -6.40 -2.56 16.89
N ALA A 268 -6.46 -3.72 17.56
CA ALA A 268 -7.63 -4.19 18.28
C ALA A 268 -7.96 -3.30 19.48
N GLY A 269 -6.96 -2.94 20.29
CA GLY A 269 -7.10 -2.02 21.41
C GLY A 269 -7.64 -0.66 20.97
N LEU A 270 -7.11 -0.10 19.88
CA LEU A 270 -7.61 1.13 19.27
C LEU A 270 -9.08 1.00 18.83
N ALA A 271 -9.45 -0.10 18.18
CA ALA A 271 -10.83 -0.32 17.74
C ALA A 271 -11.81 -0.33 18.92
N VAL A 272 -11.43 -0.96 20.04
CA VAL A 272 -12.22 -0.98 21.29
C VAL A 272 -12.32 0.42 21.90
N VAL A 273 -11.20 1.15 22.04
CA VAL A 273 -11.17 2.48 22.66
C VAL A 273 -11.98 3.50 21.84
N VAL A 274 -11.83 3.49 20.51
CA VAL A 274 -12.62 4.33 19.60
C VAL A 274 -14.09 3.94 19.67
N GLY A 275 -14.42 2.65 19.76
CA GLY A 275 -15.79 2.15 19.91
C GLY A 275 -16.50 2.62 21.18
N ARG A 276 -15.81 2.63 22.33
CA ARG A 276 -16.39 3.09 23.60
C ARG A 276 -16.81 4.56 23.59
N SER A 277 -16.13 5.40 22.81
CA SER A 277 -16.46 6.82 22.67
C SER A 277 -17.79 7.08 21.93
N GLU A 278 -18.22 6.14 21.09
CA GLU A 278 -19.48 6.22 20.35
C GLU A 278 -20.67 5.94 21.26
N THR A 279 -20.57 4.90 22.09
CA THR A 279 -21.59 4.51 23.06
C THR A 279 -21.86 5.60 24.09
N ASP A 280 -20.81 6.24 24.61
CA ASP A 280 -20.93 7.29 25.63
C ASP A 280 -21.64 8.55 25.09
N ALA A 281 -21.33 8.93 23.85
CA ALA A 281 -21.96 10.04 23.14
C ALA A 281 -23.44 9.75 22.76
N SER A 282 -23.78 8.50 22.46
CA SER A 282 -25.17 8.10 22.18
C SER A 282 -26.04 8.09 23.44
N ARG A 283 -25.47 7.64 24.57
CA ARG A 283 -26.15 7.55 25.86
C ARG A 283 -26.47 8.94 26.42
N THR A 284 -25.55 9.90 26.27
CA THR A 284 -25.76 11.30 26.67
C THR A 284 -26.85 12.00 25.84
N ARG A 285 -26.96 11.74 24.53
CA ARG A 285 -28.05 12.29 23.69
C ARG A 285 -29.43 11.70 23.98
N GLY A 286 -29.48 10.41 24.32
CA GLY A 286 -30.72 9.74 24.69
C GLY A 286 -31.33 10.28 25.99
N VAL A 287 -30.49 10.72 26.94
CA VAL A 287 -30.96 11.34 28.19
C VAL A 287 -31.54 12.74 27.94
N THR A 288 -30.95 13.53 27.04
CA THR A 288 -31.41 14.92 26.76
C THR A 288 -32.65 15.03 25.86
N SER A 289 -33.16 13.92 25.32
CA SER A 289 -34.34 13.91 24.44
C SER A 289 -35.57 13.26 25.07
N GLY A 290 -35.48 12.88 26.35
CA GLY A 290 -36.55 12.28 27.14
C GLY A 290 -37.21 13.24 28.15
N ASP A 291 -36.86 14.52 28.13
CA ASP A 291 -37.48 15.60 28.91
C ASP A 291 -38.33 16.50 27.99
#